data_AF-A0A1A9QDK3-F1
#
_entry.id   AF-A0A1A9QDK3-F1
#
_cell.length_a   1.000
_cell.length_b   1.000
_cell.length_c   1.000
_cell.angle_alpha   90.00
_cell.angle_beta   90.00
_cell.angle_gamma   90.00
#
_symmetry.space_group_name_H-M   'P 1'
#
loop_
_entity.id
_entity.type
_entity.pdbx_description
1 polymer ?
#
loop_
_entity_poly.entity_id
_entity_poly.type
_entity_poly.pdbx_seq_one_letter_code
_entity_poly.pdbx_strand_id
1 'polypeptide(L)'
;MSLSTNLVLSGIGLTTVGGIITGGYIFLKDNPRKITEFLKVKKRIMLSKTEDVDAWNKNWAEYVKDNTPKPQPSGDGAQVQATVDESKNNWNLSNYIEKKKKPNEAPDEFKDECISRANKEVSGIWQDEFKKVEKYCTKEETDDN
;
A
#
# COMPACT_ATOMS: atom_id res chain seq x y z
N MET A 1 -30.29 43.23 11.58
CA MET A 1 -29.37 42.36 12.33
C MET A 1 -28.32 41.88 11.35
N SER A 2 -27.17 42.56 11.30
CA SER A 2 -26.03 42.18 10.46
C SER A 2 -24.95 41.69 11.41
N LEU A 3 -24.64 40.39 11.37
CA LEU A 3 -23.61 39.80 12.21
C LEU A 3 -22.27 39.95 11.47
N SER A 4 -21.64 41.12 11.61
CA SER A 4 -20.26 41.33 11.16
C SER A 4 -19.34 40.56 12.10
N THR A 5 -18.98 39.33 11.76
CA THR A 5 -18.02 38.54 12.53
C THR A 5 -16.63 39.12 12.28
N ASN A 6 -16.18 40.02 13.17
CA ASN A 6 -14.79 40.42 13.25
C ASN A 6 -13.97 39.22 13.73
N LEU A 7 -13.35 38.49 12.79
CA LEU A 7 -12.33 37.51 13.13
C LEU A 7 -11.08 38.27 13.58
N VAL A 8 -10.95 38.45 14.89
CA VAL A 8 -9.76 39.03 15.50
C VAL A 8 -8.60 38.04 15.30
N LEU A 9 -7.68 38.35 14.38
CA LEU A 9 -6.36 37.72 14.33
C LEU A 9 -5.54 38.22 15.53
N SER A 10 -5.77 37.63 16.69
CA SER A 10 -4.89 37.77 17.85
C SER A 10 -4.06 36.49 17.97
N GLY A 11 -2.77 36.60 17.66
CA GLY A 11 -1.74 35.67 18.11
C GLY A 11 -1.01 34.92 16.99
N ILE A 12 0.14 35.45 16.59
CA ILE A 12 1.23 34.63 16.04
C ILE A 12 1.84 33.90 17.25
N GLY A 13 1.48 32.63 17.41
CA GLY A 13 2.04 31.76 18.45
C GLY A 13 2.66 30.52 17.82
N LEU A 14 3.96 30.56 17.51
CA LEU A 14 4.75 29.37 17.20
C LEU A 14 5.16 28.73 18.52
N THR A 15 4.29 27.90 19.12
CA THR A 15 4.67 27.13 20.30
C THR A 15 4.07 25.74 20.26
N THR A 16 4.99 24.77 20.42
CA THR A 16 4.86 23.34 20.68
C THR A 16 4.64 22.39 19.50
N VAL A 17 5.42 21.31 19.56
CA VAL A 17 5.48 20.18 18.64
C VAL A 17 4.10 19.51 18.59
N GLY A 18 3.25 19.89 17.63
CA GLY A 18 1.94 19.26 17.46
C GLY A 18 0.91 20.18 16.81
N GLY A 19 0.99 20.39 15.50
CA GLY A 19 -0.03 21.15 14.77
C GLY A 19 0.26 21.33 13.29
N ILE A 20 -0.04 20.32 12.47
CA ILE A 20 -0.24 20.48 11.01
C ILE A 20 -1.46 19.65 10.63
N ILE A 21 -2.62 20.28 10.50
CA ILE A 21 -3.83 19.55 10.06
C ILE A 21 -4.23 19.91 8.61
N THR A 22 -3.56 20.88 7.97
CA THR A 22 -3.82 21.16 6.54
C THR A 22 -2.57 21.49 5.71
N GLY A 23 -1.52 22.08 6.31
CA GLY A 23 -0.30 22.49 5.58
C GLY A 23 0.60 21.34 5.11
N GLY A 24 0.66 20.23 5.86
CA GLY A 24 1.54 19.10 5.52
C GLY A 24 1.14 18.37 4.23
N TYR A 25 -0.16 18.25 3.94
CA TYR A 25 -0.66 17.60 2.73
C TYR A 25 -0.28 18.40 1.47
N ILE A 26 -0.40 19.73 1.51
CA ILE A 26 -0.05 20.60 0.38
C ILE A 26 1.47 20.60 0.17
N PHE A 27 2.28 20.70 1.23
CA PHE A 27 3.74 20.68 1.13
C PHE A 27 4.32 19.34 0.62
N LEU A 28 3.71 18.20 0.97
CA LEU A 28 4.14 16.88 0.50
C LEU A 28 3.70 16.57 -0.93
N LYS A 29 2.61 17.19 -1.41
CA LYS A 29 2.13 16.99 -2.79
C LYS A 29 3.13 17.51 -3.83
N ASP A 30 3.82 18.61 -3.50
CA ASP A 30 4.76 19.27 -4.41
C ASP A 30 6.20 18.71 -4.32
N ASN A 31 6.46 17.75 -3.42
CA ASN A 31 7.78 17.14 -3.25
C ASN A 31 7.68 15.62 -3.04
N PRO A 32 7.44 14.84 -4.11
CA PRO A 32 7.34 13.39 -4.02
C PRO A 32 8.65 12.77 -3.54
N ARG A 33 8.57 11.68 -2.78
CA ARG A 33 9.72 10.97 -2.24
C ARG A 33 9.60 9.48 -2.52
N LYS A 34 10.73 8.78 -2.54
CA LYS A 34 10.75 7.32 -2.64
C LYS A 34 9.90 6.68 -1.56
N ILE A 35 9.17 5.62 -1.91
CA ILE A 35 8.37 4.84 -0.95
C ILE A 35 9.24 4.37 0.22
N THR A 36 10.49 3.96 -0.02
CA THR A 36 11.44 3.57 1.04
C THR A 36 11.64 4.63 2.12
N GLU A 37 11.56 5.92 1.80
CA GLU A 37 11.66 6.99 2.80
C GLU A 37 10.43 7.04 3.71
N PHE A 38 9.24 6.80 3.15
CA PHE A 38 8.02 6.73 3.94
C PHE A 38 7.94 5.46 4.80
N LEU A 39 8.51 4.35 4.32
CA LEU A 39 8.57 3.09 5.08
C LEU A 39 9.38 3.24 6.38
N LYS A 40 10.50 3.99 6.34
CA LYS A 40 11.30 4.31 7.54
C LYS A 40 10.46 5.03 8.61
N VAL A 41 9.65 6.01 8.20
CA VAL A 41 8.75 6.74 9.12
C VAL A 41 7.72 5.81 9.75
N LYS A 42 7.29 4.79 9.01
CA LYS A 42 6.29 3.80 9.42
C LYS A 42 6.88 2.59 10.16
N LYS A 43 8.20 2.56 10.39
CA LYS A 43 8.93 1.43 10.98
C LYS A 43 8.66 0.11 10.24
N ARG A 44 8.70 0.20 8.91
CA ARG A 44 8.50 -0.92 7.99
C ARG A 44 9.81 -1.22 7.29
N ILE A 45 10.22 -2.48 7.28
CA ILE A 45 11.46 -2.94 6.66
C ILE A 45 11.13 -3.69 5.38
N MET A 46 11.80 -3.34 4.28
CA MET A 46 11.70 -4.09 3.02
C MET A 46 12.17 -5.52 3.22
N LEU A 47 11.40 -6.47 2.68
CA LEU A 47 11.81 -7.87 2.70
C LEU A 47 13.09 -8.06 1.87
N SER A 48 14.07 -8.74 2.45
CA SER A 48 15.27 -9.20 1.77
C SER A 48 14.88 -10.26 0.74
N LYS A 49 15.30 -10.08 -0.52
CA LYS A 49 14.92 -10.99 -1.63
C LYS A 49 15.32 -12.45 -1.36
N THR A 50 16.42 -12.66 -0.62
CA THR A 50 17.04 -13.97 -0.39
C THR A 50 16.79 -14.55 1.00
N GLU A 51 16.57 -13.72 2.03
CA GLU A 51 16.51 -14.20 3.41
C GLU A 51 15.08 -14.34 3.93
N ASP A 52 14.16 -13.48 3.48
CA ASP A 52 12.81 -13.38 4.04
C ASP A 52 11.80 -14.33 3.35
N VAL A 53 12.19 -15.59 3.11
CA VAL A 53 11.44 -16.54 2.29
C VAL A 53 10.00 -16.76 2.80
N ASP A 54 9.85 -16.97 4.11
CA ASP A 54 8.53 -17.20 4.71
C ASP A 54 7.62 -15.96 4.64
N ALA A 55 8.19 -14.77 4.85
CA ALA A 55 7.46 -13.52 4.74
C ALA A 55 7.06 -13.24 3.29
N TRP A 56 7.93 -13.55 2.31
CA TRP A 56 7.59 -13.46 0.90
C TRP A 56 6.42 -14.37 0.54
N ASN A 57 6.46 -15.63 0.96
CA ASN A 57 5.40 -16.60 0.68
C ASN A 57 4.07 -16.17 1.32
N LYS A 58 4.11 -15.69 2.56
CA LYS A 58 2.93 -15.14 3.24
C LYS A 58 2.35 -13.93 2.48
N ASN A 59 3.19 -12.96 2.15
CA ASN A 59 2.75 -11.74 1.48
C ASN A 59 2.25 -12.01 0.05
N TRP A 60 2.82 -13.00 -0.64
CA TRP A 60 2.33 -13.46 -1.93
C TRP A 60 0.93 -14.09 -1.81
N ALA A 61 0.70 -14.94 -0.80
CA ALA A 61 -0.62 -15.50 -0.54
C ALA A 61 -1.67 -14.40 -0.30
N GLU A 62 -1.31 -13.35 0.44
CA GLU A 62 -2.17 -12.18 0.65
C GLU A 62 -2.43 -11.41 -0.65
N TYR A 63 -1.38 -11.18 -1.47
CA TYR A 63 -1.53 -10.54 -2.77
C TYR A 63 -2.51 -11.33 -3.65
N VAL A 64 -2.33 -12.64 -3.77
CA VAL A 64 -3.23 -13.52 -4.56
C VAL A 64 -4.66 -13.43 -4.06
N LYS A 65 -4.87 -13.46 -2.74
CA LYS A 65 -6.21 -13.36 -2.12
C LYS A 65 -6.90 -12.04 -2.46
N ASP A 66 -6.19 -10.93 -2.35
CA ASP A 66 -6.75 -9.59 -2.62
C ASP A 66 -6.98 -9.30 -4.12
N ASN A 67 -6.26 -10.05 -4.95
CA ASN A 67 -6.35 -9.98 -6.41
C ASN A 67 -7.20 -11.11 -7.01
N THR A 68 -7.84 -11.94 -6.19
CA THR A 68 -8.81 -12.93 -6.69
C THR A 68 -10.22 -12.34 -6.54
N PRO A 69 -11.03 -12.28 -7.61
CA PRO A 69 -12.43 -11.85 -7.48
C PRO A 69 -13.13 -12.73 -6.45
N LYS A 70 -13.79 -12.10 -5.48
CA LYS A 70 -14.66 -12.86 -4.57
C LYS A 70 -15.83 -13.39 -5.41
N PRO A 71 -16.27 -14.64 -5.23
CA PRO A 71 -17.51 -15.11 -5.82
C PRO A 71 -18.61 -14.11 -5.44
N GLN A 72 -19.26 -13.49 -6.42
CA GLN A 72 -20.47 -12.74 -6.10
C GLN A 72 -21.50 -13.73 -5.56
N PRO A 73 -22.19 -13.43 -4.44
CA PRO A 73 -23.31 -14.24 -4.02
C PRO A 73 -24.31 -14.29 -5.17
N SER A 74 -24.44 -15.48 -5.74
CA SER A 74 -25.40 -15.73 -6.80
C SER A 74 -26.75 -15.84 -6.11
N GLY A 75 -27.66 -14.92 -6.40
CA GLY A 75 -29.06 -15.09 -6.04
C GLY A 75 -29.56 -16.43 -6.58
N ASP A 76 -30.47 -17.05 -5.83
CA ASP A 76 -30.91 -18.43 -5.99
C ASP A 76 -31.11 -18.84 -7.46
N GLY A 77 -30.28 -19.78 -7.95
CA GLY A 77 -30.59 -20.62 -9.10
C GLY A 77 -29.93 -20.30 -10.45
N ALA A 78 -29.09 -19.27 -10.60
CA ALA A 78 -28.34 -19.07 -11.85
C ALA A 78 -26.98 -19.78 -11.79
N GLN A 79 -26.72 -20.69 -12.74
CA GLN A 79 -25.39 -21.26 -12.91
C GLN A 79 -24.40 -20.12 -13.20
N VAL A 80 -23.42 -19.98 -12.31
CA VAL A 80 -22.37 -18.97 -12.41
C VAL A 80 -21.47 -19.33 -13.59
N GLN A 81 -21.75 -18.78 -14.77
CA GLN A 81 -20.75 -18.73 -15.82
C GLN A 81 -19.66 -17.78 -15.29
N ALA A 82 -18.52 -18.36 -14.92
CA ALA A 82 -17.32 -17.62 -14.54
C ALA A 82 -16.86 -16.73 -15.70
N THR A 83 -17.43 -15.54 -15.82
CA THR A 83 -16.69 -14.37 -16.30
C THR A 83 -15.96 -13.76 -15.11
N VAL A 84 -15.25 -14.63 -14.37
CA VAL A 84 -14.29 -14.19 -13.38
C VAL A 84 -13.28 -13.42 -14.21
N ASP A 85 -13.14 -12.13 -13.96
CA ASP A 85 -12.00 -11.35 -14.39
C ASP A 85 -10.78 -11.95 -13.65
N GLU A 86 -10.37 -13.15 -14.07
CA GLU A 86 -9.28 -13.94 -13.49
C GLU A 86 -7.95 -13.19 -13.61
N SER A 87 -7.96 -12.15 -14.44
CA SER A 87 -6.92 -11.17 -14.74
C SER A 87 -6.82 -10.02 -13.75
N LYS A 88 -7.59 -9.97 -12.65
CA LYS A 88 -7.31 -8.97 -11.61
C LYS A 88 -5.91 -9.22 -11.05
N ASN A 89 -4.98 -8.44 -11.57
CA ASN A 89 -3.56 -8.55 -11.37
C ASN A 89 -3.08 -7.11 -11.25
N ASN A 90 -3.22 -6.54 -10.06
CA ASN A 90 -3.00 -5.11 -9.83
C ASN A 90 -1.60 -4.63 -10.24
N TRP A 91 -0.63 -5.55 -10.36
CA TRP A 91 0.73 -5.28 -10.80
C TRP A 91 1.07 -5.84 -12.18
N ASN A 92 0.11 -6.42 -12.91
CA ASN A 92 0.30 -6.97 -14.26
C ASN A 92 1.47 -7.97 -14.36
N LEU A 93 1.69 -8.78 -13.33
CA LEU A 93 2.68 -9.86 -13.31
C LEU A 93 2.43 -10.87 -14.45
N SER A 94 3.49 -11.27 -15.14
CA SER A 94 3.44 -12.24 -16.23
C SER A 94 3.09 -13.64 -15.71
N ASN A 95 2.28 -14.39 -16.47
CA ASN A 95 1.84 -15.74 -16.10
C ASN A 95 1.18 -15.81 -14.72
N TYR A 96 0.51 -14.72 -14.30
CA TYR A 96 -0.13 -14.62 -12.99
C TYR A 96 -1.12 -15.76 -12.70
N ILE A 97 -1.88 -16.20 -13.71
CA ILE A 97 -2.87 -17.29 -13.58
C ILE A 97 -2.24 -18.60 -13.14
N GLU A 98 -1.00 -18.87 -13.54
CA GLU A 98 -0.27 -20.08 -13.14
C GLU A 98 0.37 -19.90 -11.78
N LYS A 99 1.01 -18.74 -11.56
CA LYS A 99 1.70 -18.42 -10.31
C LYS A 99 0.75 -18.38 -9.11
N LYS A 100 -0.47 -17.86 -9.29
CA LYS A 100 -1.48 -17.79 -8.21
C LYS A 100 -1.95 -19.16 -7.71
N LYS A 101 -1.74 -20.24 -8.49
CA LYS A 101 -2.02 -21.62 -8.07
C LYS A 101 -1.06 -22.12 -6.99
N LYS A 102 0.05 -21.40 -6.79
CA LYS A 102 1.06 -21.68 -5.76
C LYS A 102 1.16 -20.48 -4.80
N PRO A 103 0.14 -20.24 -3.95
CA PRO A 103 0.12 -19.08 -3.06
C PRO A 103 1.20 -19.14 -1.98
N ASN A 104 1.77 -20.30 -1.71
CA ASN A 104 2.84 -20.52 -0.75
C ASN A 104 4.25 -20.44 -1.35
N GLU A 105 4.39 -20.09 -2.63
CA GLU A 105 5.67 -19.99 -3.33
C GLU A 105 5.72 -18.64 -4.05
N ALA A 106 6.32 -17.64 -3.42
CA ALA A 106 6.42 -16.30 -3.96
C ALA A 106 7.34 -16.28 -5.20
N PRO A 107 6.83 -15.93 -6.39
CA PRO A 107 7.63 -15.91 -7.60
C PRO A 107 8.63 -14.76 -7.59
N ASP A 108 9.79 -14.94 -8.23
CA ASP A 108 10.82 -13.89 -8.27
C ASP A 108 10.32 -12.60 -8.93
N GLU A 109 9.47 -12.70 -9.95
CA GLU A 109 8.84 -11.53 -10.58
C GLU A 109 8.03 -10.69 -9.58
N PHE A 110 7.37 -11.32 -8.60
CA PHE A 110 6.65 -10.60 -7.55
C PHE A 110 7.63 -9.87 -6.61
N LYS A 111 8.74 -10.51 -6.25
CA LYS A 111 9.80 -9.90 -5.44
C LYS A 111 10.47 -8.74 -6.17
N ASP A 112 10.76 -8.91 -7.46
CA ASP A 112 11.37 -7.89 -8.32
C ASP A 112 10.44 -6.70 -8.54
N GLU A 113 9.15 -6.96 -8.77
CA GLU A 113 8.14 -5.91 -8.87
C GLU A 113 8.02 -5.14 -7.55
N CYS A 114 8.08 -5.82 -6.40
CA CYS A 114 8.14 -5.17 -5.10
C CYS A 114 9.33 -4.21 -4.96
N ILE A 115 10.52 -4.65 -5.33
CA ILE A 115 11.74 -3.82 -5.27
C ILE A 115 11.64 -2.64 -6.24
N SER A 116 11.15 -2.87 -7.46
CA SER A 116 10.92 -1.83 -8.46
C SER A 116 9.95 -0.77 -7.95
N ARG A 117 8.81 -1.19 -7.40
CA ARG A 117 7.79 -0.29 -6.87
C ARG A 117 8.26 0.49 -5.65
N ALA A 118 9.00 -0.13 -4.73
CA ALA A 118 9.54 0.56 -3.57
C ALA A 118 10.48 1.74 -3.92
N ASN A 119 11.08 1.71 -5.11
CA ASN A 119 11.92 2.79 -5.61
C ASN A 119 11.16 3.94 -6.28
N LYS A 120 9.84 3.79 -6.50
CA LYS A 120 9.02 4.86 -7.08
C LYS A 120 8.80 5.99 -6.08
N GLU A 121 8.67 7.19 -6.63
CA GLU A 121 8.36 8.37 -5.85
C GLU A 121 6.85 8.57 -5.76
N VAL A 122 6.38 8.87 -4.56
CA VAL A 122 4.97 9.10 -4.25
C VAL A 122 4.83 10.35 -3.40
N SER A 123 3.68 11.01 -3.48
CA SER A 123 3.40 12.21 -2.67
C SER A 123 3.15 11.93 -1.19
N GLY A 124 3.01 10.65 -0.80
CA GLY A 124 2.78 10.30 0.60
C GLY A 124 2.19 8.92 0.84
N ILE A 125 1.99 8.60 2.12
CA ILE A 125 1.51 7.31 2.62
C ILE A 125 0.06 6.97 2.23
N TRP A 126 -0.71 7.96 1.76
CA TRP A 126 -2.08 7.74 1.31
C TRP A 126 -2.17 7.17 -0.10
N GLN A 127 -1.07 7.22 -0.88
CA GLN A 127 -1.05 6.72 -2.24
C GLN A 127 -1.20 5.20 -2.28
N ASP A 128 -1.99 4.70 -3.22
CA ASP A 128 -2.24 3.26 -3.34
C ASP A 128 -0.96 2.46 -3.60
N GLU A 129 -0.01 3.05 -4.32
CA GLU A 129 1.30 2.44 -4.54
C GLU A 129 2.06 2.24 -3.21
N PHE A 130 2.06 3.25 -2.33
CA PHE A 130 2.65 3.12 -1.00
C PHE A 130 1.98 2.01 -0.20
N LYS A 131 0.63 2.02 -0.11
CA LYS A 131 -0.12 1.02 0.65
C LYS A 131 0.12 -0.40 0.16
N LYS A 132 0.23 -0.59 -1.17
CA LYS A 132 0.53 -1.89 -1.77
C LYS A 132 1.94 -2.35 -1.43
N VAL A 133 2.94 -1.47 -1.54
CA VAL A 133 4.33 -1.81 -1.19
C VAL A 133 4.45 -2.09 0.31
N GLU A 134 3.88 -1.23 1.16
CA GLU A 134 3.84 -1.44 2.62
C GLU A 134 3.23 -2.81 2.95
N LYS A 135 2.10 -3.16 2.34
CA LYS A 135 1.42 -4.41 2.64
C LYS A 135 2.17 -5.65 2.13
N TYR A 136 2.65 -5.63 0.90
CA TYR A 136 3.12 -6.84 0.22
C TYR A 136 4.63 -7.02 0.18
N CYS A 137 5.39 -5.95 0.37
CA CYS A 137 6.86 -5.96 0.20
C CYS A 137 7.63 -5.74 1.49
N THR A 138 6.93 -5.57 2.62
CA THR A 138 7.58 -5.23 3.90
C THR A 138 7.15 -6.15 5.03
N LYS A 139 7.95 -6.13 6.09
CA LYS A 139 7.65 -6.66 7.41
C LYS A 139 7.69 -5.54 8.44
N GLU A 140 7.09 -5.80 9.59
CA GLU A 140 7.25 -4.93 10.76
C GLU A 140 8.70 -4.97 11.22
N GLU A 141 9.25 -3.82 11.58
CA GLU A 141 10.47 -3.75 12.37
C GLU A 141 10.15 -4.37 13.74
N THR A 142 10.59 -5.61 13.95
CA THR A 142 10.47 -6.25 15.25
C THR A 142 11.47 -5.58 16.18
N ASP A 143 10.96 -4.80 17.14
CA ASP A 143 11.74 -4.32 18.28
C ASP A 143 12.10 -5.55 19.14
N ASP A 144 13.17 -6.27 18.78
CA ASP A 144 13.73 -7.30 19.65
C ASP A 144 14.27 -6.60 20.91
N ASN A 145 13.52 -6.73 22.00
CA ASN A 145 13.86 -6.29 23.36
C ASN A 145 13.99 -7.50 24.27
#